data_AF-A0A135UYX1-F1
#
_entry.id   AF-A0A135UYX1-F1
#
_cell.length_a   1.000
_cell.length_b   1.000
_cell.length_c   1.000
_cell.angle_alpha   90.00
_cell.angle_beta   90.00
_cell.angle_gamma   90.00
#
_symmetry.space_group_name_H-M   'P 1'
#
loop_
_entity.id
_entity.type
_entity.pdbx_description
1 polymer ?
#
loop_
_entity_poly.entity_id
_entity_poly.type
_entity_poly.pdbx_seq_one_letter_code
_entity_poly.pdbx_strand_id
1 'polypeptide(L)'
;MGKITSTSKEEVSVDTIEKGPLPDASPLSSSSPASPSSPRLETPDEVAMAHPEWRAAEKRLVRKLDMTLMPVIWTLYMFNYLDRNNLCIFYVLSCWYTQKEIAFRTAILYSSMLIATAFSGLIAAAVFAHLDGAHGLAGWQWLFIIEGAGSFASAFAALAFLPDYVGSRTGMCSWLMSERELQVAAQRMDDDRVSVPEEKSCVWRGLGLAVKDARTWAFVCMTAFYLSCHGLNSFFPTIVQGSRLGSNTTTLMLTAPPYLLAAVVALCVAVSSDRRADRGLHIVGTVCVAMLGFVISAATTDRPARYFTSFLYLPGVFASTGLIFSWAASVASETPEKRATATSIAGG
;
A
#
# COMPACT_ATOMS: atom_id res chain seq x y z
N MET A 1 64.19 -14.66 -45.86
CA MET A 1 63.56 -15.45 -46.93
C MET A 1 62.05 -15.31 -46.81
N GLY A 2 61.37 -14.80 -47.84
CA GLY A 2 59.94 -15.07 -48.12
C GLY A 2 58.86 -14.30 -47.35
N LYS A 3 58.05 -13.55 -48.08
CA LYS A 3 56.84 -12.79 -47.70
C LYS A 3 55.65 -13.36 -48.53
N ILE A 4 54.43 -12.94 -48.19
CA ILE A 4 53.17 -12.90 -49.01
C ILE A 4 52.44 -14.28 -49.22
N THR A 5 51.11 -14.51 -49.26
CA THR A 5 49.84 -13.74 -49.44
C THR A 5 48.65 -14.69 -49.11
N SER A 6 47.60 -14.32 -48.36
CA SER A 6 46.20 -13.98 -48.77
C SER A 6 45.44 -14.96 -49.68
N THR A 7 44.22 -15.37 -49.26
CA THR A 7 42.96 -15.61 -50.02
C THR A 7 41.94 -16.30 -49.09
N SER A 8 40.61 -16.25 -49.22
CA SER A 8 39.58 -15.33 -49.74
C SER A 8 38.24 -15.96 -49.32
N LYS A 9 37.21 -15.14 -49.04
CA LYS A 9 35.81 -15.59 -48.84
C LYS A 9 35.26 -16.20 -50.13
N GLU A 10 34.49 -17.28 -50.02
CA GLU A 10 33.61 -17.77 -51.08
C GLU A 10 32.14 -17.73 -50.61
N GLU A 11 31.35 -16.91 -51.30
CA GLU A 11 29.89 -16.95 -51.34
C GLU A 11 29.43 -18.20 -52.10
N VAL A 12 28.33 -18.83 -51.67
CA VAL A 12 27.60 -19.78 -52.52
C VAL A 12 26.11 -19.43 -52.52
N SER A 13 25.62 -19.28 -53.75
CA SER A 13 24.35 -18.74 -54.19
C SER A 13 23.16 -19.65 -53.90
N VAL A 14 22.02 -18.98 -53.69
CA VAL A 14 20.66 -19.54 -53.83
C VAL A 14 20.41 -19.77 -55.32
N ASP A 15 20.10 -21.01 -55.71
CA ASP A 15 19.18 -21.39 -56.80
C ASP A 15 19.39 -22.85 -57.19
N THR A 16 18.46 -23.73 -56.80
CA THR A 16 17.99 -24.85 -57.66
C THR A 16 16.63 -25.29 -57.11
N ILE A 17 15.56 -24.78 -57.72
CA ILE A 17 14.20 -25.31 -57.59
C ILE A 17 14.08 -26.41 -58.64
N GLU A 18 13.93 -27.67 -58.23
CA GLU A 18 13.44 -28.74 -59.10
C GLU A 18 12.22 -29.43 -58.46
N LYS A 19 11.12 -29.43 -59.21
CA LYS A 19 9.81 -30.00 -58.86
C LYS A 19 9.84 -31.52 -59.08
N GLY A 20 9.42 -32.31 -58.09
CA GLY A 20 9.09 -33.74 -58.21
C GLY A 20 7.69 -34.05 -57.63
N PRO A 21 6.98 -35.09 -58.11
CA PRO A 21 5.53 -35.22 -57.98
C PRO A 21 5.04 -35.82 -56.65
N LEU A 22 3.84 -35.41 -56.24
CA LEU A 22 3.11 -35.88 -55.06
C LEU A 22 2.70 -37.36 -55.16
N PRO A 23 2.85 -38.18 -54.08
CA PRO A 23 2.26 -39.51 -54.02
C PRO A 23 0.84 -39.50 -53.43
N ASP A 24 0.06 -40.48 -53.87
CA ASP A 24 -1.40 -40.63 -53.80
C ASP A 24 -2.06 -40.61 -52.41
N ALA A 25 -3.29 -40.08 -52.39
CA ALA A 25 -4.20 -40.10 -51.26
C ALA A 25 -4.75 -41.51 -51.01
N SER A 26 -4.48 -42.07 -49.82
CA SER A 26 -5.18 -43.25 -49.28
C SER A 26 -6.28 -42.82 -48.29
N PRO A 27 -7.38 -43.59 -48.16
CA PRO A 27 -8.62 -43.10 -47.55
C PRO A 27 -8.57 -43.09 -46.02
N LEU A 28 -9.20 -42.06 -45.45
CA LEU A 28 -9.49 -41.86 -44.04
C LEU A 28 -10.05 -43.13 -43.37
N SER A 29 -9.33 -43.68 -42.39
CA SER A 29 -9.88 -44.66 -41.45
C SER A 29 -10.18 -44.00 -40.09
N SER A 30 -11.48 -44.03 -39.78
CA SER A 30 -12.11 -44.04 -38.45
C SER A 30 -11.49 -43.21 -37.32
N SER A 31 -12.18 -42.11 -36.99
CA SER A 31 -12.13 -41.40 -35.72
C SER A 31 -12.29 -42.34 -34.52
N SER A 32 -11.22 -42.50 -33.74
CA SER A 32 -11.30 -43.03 -32.38
C SER A 32 -11.94 -41.95 -31.48
N PRO A 33 -12.95 -42.26 -30.65
CA PRO A 33 -13.55 -41.26 -29.78
C PRO A 33 -12.55 -40.85 -28.71
N ALA A 34 -12.34 -39.54 -28.58
CA ALA A 34 -11.52 -38.95 -27.54
C ALA A 34 -12.01 -39.43 -26.16
N SER A 35 -11.15 -40.16 -25.45
CA SER A 35 -11.36 -40.49 -24.05
C SER A 35 -11.61 -39.22 -23.24
N PRO A 36 -12.59 -39.19 -22.32
CA PRO A 36 -12.80 -38.03 -21.48
C PRO A 36 -11.56 -37.82 -20.63
N SER A 37 -10.92 -36.67 -20.80
CA SER A 37 -9.80 -36.22 -19.97
C SER A 37 -10.22 -36.26 -18.50
N SER A 38 -9.69 -37.22 -17.75
CA SER A 38 -9.72 -37.22 -16.30
C SER A 38 -9.19 -35.87 -15.78
N PRO A 39 -9.80 -35.26 -14.75
CA PRO A 39 -9.25 -34.05 -14.16
C PRO A 39 -7.84 -34.36 -13.66
N ARG A 40 -6.85 -33.66 -14.22
CA ARG A 40 -5.45 -33.77 -13.83
C ARG A 40 -5.28 -33.04 -12.51
N LEU A 41 -5.53 -33.76 -11.42
CA LEU A 41 -5.13 -33.44 -10.06
C LEU A 41 -3.93 -34.36 -9.76
N GLU A 42 -2.83 -34.01 -9.13
CA GLU A 42 -2.39 -32.85 -8.35
C GLU A 42 -0.87 -33.11 -8.14
N THR A 43 -0.01 -32.10 -8.06
CA THR A 43 1.32 -32.33 -7.44
C THR A 43 1.10 -32.79 -5.98
N PRO A 44 2.02 -33.56 -5.36
CA PRO A 44 1.88 -33.98 -3.95
C PRO A 44 1.61 -32.81 -3.00
N ASP A 45 2.09 -31.62 -3.36
CA ASP A 45 1.85 -30.37 -2.65
C ASP A 45 0.39 -29.91 -2.78
N GLU A 46 -0.22 -29.91 -3.97
CA GLU A 46 -1.61 -29.49 -4.17
C GLU A 46 -2.63 -30.35 -3.39
N VAL A 47 -2.40 -31.67 -3.26
CA VAL A 47 -3.22 -32.57 -2.42
C VAL A 47 -3.11 -32.20 -0.94
N ALA A 48 -1.90 -31.86 -0.48
CA ALA A 48 -1.64 -31.47 0.91
C ALA A 48 -2.29 -30.11 1.26
N MET A 49 -2.39 -29.20 0.28
CA MET A 49 -3.04 -27.88 0.39
C MET A 49 -4.56 -27.96 0.57
N ALA A 50 -5.19 -29.00 0.00
CA ALA A 50 -6.62 -29.27 0.18
C ALA A 50 -6.95 -29.86 1.56
N HIS A 51 -5.94 -30.32 2.31
CA HIS A 51 -6.12 -30.93 3.61
C HIS A 51 -6.53 -29.89 4.68
N PRO A 52 -7.54 -30.16 5.52
CA PRO A 52 -8.03 -29.21 6.53
C PRO A 52 -6.95 -28.77 7.54
N GLU A 53 -5.93 -29.60 7.76
CA GLU A 53 -4.78 -29.27 8.62
C GLU A 53 -3.92 -28.13 8.07
N TRP A 54 -3.75 -28.05 6.74
CA TRP A 54 -2.97 -26.98 6.10
C TRP A 54 -3.64 -25.63 6.30
N ARG A 55 -4.93 -25.52 6.01
CA ARG A 55 -5.71 -24.28 6.22
C ARG A 55 -5.74 -23.84 7.68
N ALA A 56 -5.70 -24.80 8.63
CA ALA A 56 -5.62 -24.49 10.05
C ALA A 56 -4.24 -23.94 10.43
N ALA A 57 -3.17 -24.53 9.90
CA ALA A 57 -1.80 -24.04 10.08
C ALA A 57 -1.62 -22.63 9.50
N GLU A 58 -2.14 -22.40 8.30
CA GLU A 58 -2.13 -21.11 7.62
C GLU A 58 -2.85 -20.02 8.44
N LYS A 59 -4.07 -20.28 8.93
CA LYS A 59 -4.80 -19.31 9.77
C LYS A 59 -4.08 -19.00 11.08
N ARG A 60 -3.45 -20.01 11.70
CA ARG A 60 -2.67 -19.83 12.93
C ARG A 60 -1.44 -18.98 12.67
N LEU A 61 -0.76 -19.21 11.55
CA LEU A 61 0.38 -18.43 11.09
C LEU A 61 0.01 -16.96 10.87
N VAL A 62 -1.05 -16.69 10.09
CA VAL A 62 -1.52 -15.32 9.84
C VAL A 62 -1.88 -14.61 11.13
N ARG A 63 -2.59 -15.27 12.06
CA ARG A 63 -2.93 -14.66 13.35
C ARG A 63 -1.68 -14.33 14.16
N LYS A 64 -0.67 -15.19 14.14
CA LYS A 64 0.60 -14.97 14.83
C LYS A 64 1.36 -13.80 14.23
N LEU A 65 1.43 -13.71 12.91
CA LEU A 65 1.97 -12.56 12.18
C LEU A 65 1.20 -11.27 12.51
N ASP A 66 -0.12 -11.30 12.47
CA ASP A 66 -0.96 -10.13 12.79
C ASP A 66 -0.80 -9.66 14.24
N MET A 67 -0.58 -10.57 15.19
CA MET A 67 -0.41 -10.22 16.61
C MET A 67 0.99 -9.71 16.95
N THR A 68 1.99 -9.96 16.10
CA THR A 68 3.37 -9.56 16.40
C THR A 68 3.89 -8.52 15.40
N LEU A 69 3.75 -8.76 14.10
CA LEU A 69 4.25 -7.88 13.05
C LEU A 69 3.41 -6.61 12.90
N MET A 70 2.08 -6.72 12.91
CA MET A 70 1.23 -5.53 12.71
C MET A 70 1.41 -4.45 13.80
N PRO A 71 1.44 -4.76 15.12
CA PRO A 71 1.64 -3.72 16.14
C PRO A 71 2.99 -3.03 16.04
N VAL A 72 4.04 -3.79 15.71
CA VAL A 72 5.40 -3.24 15.51
C VAL A 72 5.42 -2.32 14.31
N ILE A 73 4.95 -2.79 13.14
CA ILE A 73 4.89 -1.97 11.93
C ILE A 73 3.99 -0.75 12.14
N TRP A 74 2.87 -0.90 12.83
CA TRP A 74 1.95 0.19 13.15
C TRP A 74 2.61 1.27 14.00
N THR A 75 3.38 0.85 15.01
CA THR A 75 4.15 1.75 15.89
C THR A 75 5.28 2.44 15.12
N LEU A 76 6.01 1.68 14.30
CA LEU A 76 7.04 2.23 13.42
C LEU A 76 6.45 3.26 12.45
N TYR A 77 5.33 2.94 11.81
CA TYR A 77 4.65 3.86 10.90
C TYR A 77 4.16 5.12 11.63
N MET A 78 3.70 4.98 12.88
CA MET A 78 3.24 6.10 13.70
C MET A 78 4.39 7.08 14.02
N PHE A 79 5.57 6.59 14.40
CA PHE A 79 6.74 7.43 14.72
C PHE A 79 7.55 7.85 13.49
N ASN A 80 7.51 7.08 12.40
CA ASN A 80 8.19 7.38 11.15
C ASN A 80 7.37 8.28 10.20
N TYR A 81 6.25 8.83 10.69
CA TYR A 81 5.35 9.73 9.95
C TYR A 81 6.06 10.92 9.27
N LEU A 82 7.24 11.32 9.76
CA LEU A 82 8.03 12.43 9.24
C LEU A 82 9.00 12.05 8.10
N ASP A 83 9.35 10.78 7.95
CA ASP A 83 10.23 10.34 6.86
C ASP A 83 9.37 9.81 5.71
N ARG A 84 9.53 10.39 4.52
CA ARG A 84 8.80 10.01 3.30
C ARG A 84 9.07 8.56 2.81
N ASN A 85 9.69 7.70 3.62
CA ASN A 85 10.17 6.36 3.28
C ASN A 85 9.21 5.22 3.71
N ASN A 86 7.90 5.44 3.60
CA ASN A 86 6.87 4.40 3.82
C ASN A 86 7.03 3.16 2.92
N LEU A 87 7.85 3.25 1.87
CA LEU A 87 8.13 2.16 0.93
C LEU A 87 8.69 0.89 1.61
N CYS A 88 9.54 1.03 2.63
CA CYS A 88 10.13 -0.12 3.32
C CYS A 88 9.05 -0.92 4.07
N ILE A 89 8.13 -0.22 4.74
CA ILE A 89 7.03 -0.84 5.47
C ILE A 89 6.08 -1.58 4.52
N PHE A 90 5.75 -0.95 3.39
CA PHE A 90 4.93 -1.60 2.37
C PHE A 90 5.63 -2.79 1.72
N TYR A 91 6.95 -2.73 1.56
CA TYR A 91 7.75 -3.86 1.09
C TYR A 91 7.66 -5.04 2.05
N VAL A 92 7.90 -4.83 3.36
CA VAL A 92 7.77 -5.89 4.36
C VAL A 92 6.37 -6.49 4.36
N LEU A 93 5.31 -5.67 4.27
CA LEU A 93 3.95 -6.18 4.13
C LEU A 93 3.77 -7.03 2.87
N SER A 94 4.35 -6.62 1.74
CA SER A 94 4.26 -7.37 0.48
C SER A 94 5.03 -8.69 0.50
N CYS A 95 6.04 -8.81 1.36
CA CYS A 95 6.77 -10.06 1.55
C CYS A 95 5.97 -11.06 2.38
N TRP A 96 5.23 -10.62 3.40
CA TRP A 96 4.63 -11.53 4.40
C TRP A 96 3.12 -11.74 4.26
N TYR A 97 2.44 -10.91 3.48
CA TYR A 97 0.99 -10.96 3.30
C TYR A 97 0.60 -11.07 1.83
N THR A 98 -0.53 -11.76 1.59
CA THR A 98 -1.06 -11.95 0.24
C THR A 98 -1.70 -10.68 -0.31
N GLN A 99 -1.90 -10.59 -1.63
CA GLN A 99 -2.56 -9.44 -2.27
C GLN A 99 -3.95 -9.14 -1.68
N LYS A 100 -4.70 -10.17 -1.29
CA LYS A 100 -6.04 -10.05 -0.70
C LYS A 100 -6.01 -9.48 0.72
N GLU A 101 -4.87 -9.58 1.39
CA GLU A 101 -4.67 -9.26 2.80
C GLU A 101 -4.00 -7.91 3.04
N ILE A 102 -3.15 -7.48 2.09
CA ILE A 102 -2.39 -6.23 2.16
C ILE A 102 -3.34 -5.02 2.24
N ALA A 103 -4.42 -4.99 1.46
CA ALA A 103 -5.31 -3.82 1.40
C ALA A 103 -5.88 -3.42 2.77
N PHE A 104 -6.40 -4.40 3.52
CA PHE A 104 -6.95 -4.15 4.86
C PHE A 104 -5.86 -3.73 5.86
N ARG A 105 -4.69 -4.37 5.82
CA ARG A 105 -3.56 -4.06 6.73
C ARG A 105 -2.98 -2.68 6.46
N THR A 106 -2.87 -2.30 5.19
CA THR A 106 -2.49 -0.93 4.78
C THR A 106 -3.49 0.11 5.31
N ALA A 107 -4.79 -0.19 5.34
CA ALA A 107 -5.78 0.70 5.95
C ALA A 107 -5.57 0.86 7.46
N ILE A 108 -5.22 -0.21 8.18
CA ILE A 108 -4.86 -0.16 9.62
C ILE A 108 -3.58 0.67 9.83
N LEU A 109 -2.57 0.54 8.97
CA LEU A 109 -1.36 1.37 9.06
C LEU A 109 -1.67 2.85 8.82
N TYR A 110 -2.49 3.15 7.81
CA TYR A 110 -2.90 4.53 7.53
C TYR A 110 -3.67 5.16 8.69
N SER A 111 -4.43 4.40 9.47
CA SER A 111 -5.07 4.95 10.67
C SER A 111 -4.08 5.36 11.77
N SER A 112 -2.90 4.72 11.83
CA SER A 112 -1.85 5.12 12.78
C SER A 112 -1.32 6.52 12.48
N MET A 113 -1.27 6.90 11.19
CA MET A 113 -0.94 8.25 10.71
C MET A 113 -1.83 9.33 11.35
N LEU A 114 -3.14 9.08 11.34
CA LEU A 114 -4.16 10.03 11.82
C LEU A 114 -4.13 10.12 13.34
N ILE A 115 -3.87 8.99 14.00
CA ILE A 115 -3.65 8.93 15.44
C ILE A 115 -2.38 9.70 15.80
N ALA A 116 -1.25 9.47 15.12
CA ALA A 116 -0.01 10.22 15.32
C ALA A 116 -0.23 11.73 15.20
N THR A 117 -0.95 12.15 14.15
CA THR A 117 -1.31 13.55 13.91
C THR A 117 -2.16 14.12 15.06
N ALA A 118 -3.14 13.37 15.56
CA ALA A 118 -3.96 13.79 16.69
C ALA A 118 -3.15 13.95 17.98
N PHE A 119 -2.27 12.98 18.27
CA PHE A 119 -1.45 12.97 19.48
C PHE A 119 -0.29 13.98 19.42
N SER A 120 0.24 14.30 18.25
CA SER A 120 1.28 15.31 18.07
C SER A 120 0.84 16.67 18.64
N GLY A 121 -0.40 17.09 18.36
CA GLY A 121 -0.98 18.31 18.94
C GLY A 121 -1.12 18.26 20.47
N LEU A 122 -1.51 17.10 21.03
CA LEU A 122 -1.61 16.91 22.47
C LEU A 122 -0.24 16.93 23.17
N ILE A 123 0.76 16.30 22.57
CA ILE A 123 2.14 16.31 23.07
C ILE A 123 2.67 17.74 23.06
N ALA A 124 2.47 18.48 21.96
CA ALA A 124 2.85 19.90 21.90
C ALA A 124 2.15 20.73 22.97
N ALA A 125 0.85 20.54 23.19
CA ALA A 125 0.12 21.21 24.25
C ALA A 125 0.70 20.89 25.65
N ALA A 126 0.97 19.62 25.94
CA ALA A 126 1.53 19.20 27.22
C ALA A 126 2.94 19.76 27.44
N VAL A 127 3.78 19.77 26.40
CA VAL A 127 5.15 20.32 26.46
C VAL A 127 5.11 21.83 26.70
N PHE A 128 4.30 22.59 25.95
CA PHE A 128 4.19 24.03 26.16
C PHE A 128 3.56 24.40 27.51
N ALA A 129 2.72 23.54 28.08
CA ALA A 129 2.11 23.77 29.39
C ALA A 129 3.06 23.49 30.56
N HIS A 130 3.94 22.50 30.45
CA HIS A 130 4.69 21.95 31.59
C HIS A 130 6.21 21.99 31.46
N LEU A 131 6.75 22.05 30.25
CA LEU A 131 8.18 21.94 29.97
C LEU A 131 8.78 23.19 29.31
N ASP A 132 7.97 24.19 28.98
CA ASP A 132 8.49 25.45 28.42
C ASP A 132 9.34 26.20 29.47
N GLY A 133 10.61 26.46 29.13
CA GLY A 133 11.59 27.03 30.05
C GLY A 133 12.17 26.03 31.07
N ALA A 134 11.71 24.77 31.07
CA ALA A 134 12.27 23.75 31.95
C ALA A 134 13.71 23.44 31.55
N HIS A 135 14.60 23.38 32.55
CA HIS A 135 16.04 23.21 32.37
C HIS A 135 16.70 24.25 31.43
N GLY A 136 16.08 25.43 31.27
CA GLY A 136 16.58 26.48 30.38
C GLY A 136 16.35 26.20 28.88
N LEU A 137 15.57 25.17 28.54
CA LEU A 137 15.23 24.81 27.17
C LEU A 137 13.83 25.35 26.82
N ALA A 138 13.69 25.82 25.58
CA ALA A 138 12.40 26.21 25.03
C ALA A 138 11.54 24.97 24.72
N GLY A 139 10.21 25.10 24.79
CA GLY A 139 9.29 23.98 24.56
C GLY A 139 9.46 23.27 23.21
N TRP A 140 9.85 24.00 22.15
CA TRP A 140 10.13 23.38 20.85
C TRP A 140 11.36 22.45 20.87
N GLN A 141 12.34 22.70 21.74
CA GLN A 141 13.50 21.80 21.90
C GLN A 141 13.08 20.50 22.59
N TRP A 142 12.21 20.61 23.61
CA TRP A 142 11.63 19.44 24.27
C TRP A 142 10.79 18.58 23.32
N LEU A 143 10.07 19.20 22.37
CA LEU A 143 9.35 18.47 21.32
C LEU A 143 10.29 17.57 20.51
N PHE A 144 11.41 18.11 20.01
CA PHE A 144 12.39 17.31 19.27
C PHE A 144 13.04 16.21 20.11
N ILE A 145 13.30 16.47 21.40
CA ILE A 145 13.88 15.47 22.30
C ILE A 145 12.91 14.30 22.52
N ILE A 146 11.64 14.60 22.81
CA ILE A 146 10.61 13.58 23.08
C ILE A 146 10.31 12.77 21.81
N GLU A 147 10.10 13.45 20.69
CA GLU A 147 9.83 12.80 19.41
C GLU A 147 11.04 11.98 18.93
N GLY A 148 12.25 12.55 19.00
CA GLY A 148 13.48 11.85 18.67
C GLY A 148 13.72 10.62 19.53
N ALA A 149 13.48 10.69 20.84
CA ALA A 149 13.58 9.55 21.74
C ALA A 149 12.59 8.43 21.39
N GLY A 150 11.34 8.79 21.05
CA GLY A 150 10.33 7.85 20.56
C GLY A 150 10.77 7.15 19.27
N SER A 151 11.29 7.92 18.30
CA SER A 151 11.82 7.40 17.05
C SER A 151 13.02 6.47 17.26
N PHE A 152 13.97 6.83 18.13
CA PHE A 152 15.10 5.97 18.48
C PHE A 152 14.63 4.65 19.11
N ALA A 153 13.71 4.70 20.08
CA ALA A 153 13.14 3.51 20.70
C ALA A 153 12.44 2.62 19.67
N SER A 154 11.69 3.23 18.73
CA SER A 154 11.05 2.51 17.64
C SER A 154 12.07 1.84 16.72
N ALA A 155 13.19 2.50 16.40
CA ALA A 155 14.26 1.93 15.58
C ALA A 155 14.89 0.67 16.22
N PHE A 156 15.13 0.68 17.54
CA PHE A 156 15.60 -0.53 18.24
C PHE A 156 14.56 -1.66 18.21
N ALA A 157 13.27 -1.33 18.32
CA ALA A 157 12.21 -2.31 18.14
C ALA A 157 12.19 -2.87 16.71
N ALA A 158 12.40 -2.03 15.69
CA ALA A 158 12.52 -2.50 14.31
C ALA A 158 13.66 -3.53 14.16
N LEU A 159 14.84 -3.26 14.73
CA LEU A 159 15.98 -4.18 14.64
C LEU A 159 15.69 -5.56 15.28
N ALA A 160 14.93 -5.59 16.37
CA ALA A 160 14.61 -6.84 17.06
C ALA A 160 13.45 -7.62 16.44
N PHE A 161 12.48 -6.93 15.83
CA PHE A 161 11.23 -7.53 15.39
C PHE A 161 11.07 -7.61 13.86
N LEU A 162 11.58 -6.66 13.09
CA LEU A 162 11.33 -6.58 11.64
C LEU A 162 12.02 -7.74 10.90
N PRO A 163 11.29 -8.55 10.13
CA PRO A 163 11.86 -9.59 9.29
C PRO A 163 12.24 -9.05 7.91
N ASP A 164 13.33 -9.57 7.32
CA ASP A 164 13.80 -9.10 6.01
C ASP A 164 12.92 -9.61 4.85
N TYR A 165 12.79 -10.93 4.73
CA TYR A 165 12.02 -11.60 3.68
C TYR A 165 11.58 -12.99 4.15
N VAL A 166 10.64 -13.60 3.43
CA VAL A 166 10.10 -14.91 3.80
C VAL A 166 11.16 -15.99 3.61
N GLY A 167 11.43 -16.74 4.68
CA GLY A 167 12.54 -17.70 4.74
C GLY A 167 13.82 -17.17 5.38
N SER A 168 13.91 -15.87 5.66
CA SER A 168 15.01 -15.32 6.47
C SER A 168 14.81 -15.64 7.96
N ARG A 169 15.91 -15.96 8.66
CA ARG A 169 15.98 -16.16 10.12
C ARG A 169 16.31 -14.86 10.86
N THR A 170 15.97 -13.70 10.32
CA THR A 170 16.20 -12.38 10.97
C THR A 170 14.99 -11.91 11.78
N GLY A 171 15.22 -11.04 12.77
CA GLY A 171 14.17 -10.38 13.54
C GLY A 171 13.30 -11.38 14.31
N MET A 172 11.97 -11.20 14.27
CA MET A 172 11.04 -12.11 14.96
C MET A 172 11.11 -13.55 14.45
N CYS A 173 11.53 -13.78 13.21
CA CYS A 173 11.58 -15.12 12.63
C CYS A 173 12.65 -16.00 13.30
N SER A 174 13.68 -15.38 13.91
CA SER A 174 14.75 -16.11 14.60
C SER A 174 14.28 -16.80 15.88
N TRP A 175 13.36 -16.19 16.63
CA TRP A 175 12.97 -16.62 17.97
C TRP A 175 11.48 -16.98 18.11
N LEU A 176 10.61 -16.48 17.23
CA LEU A 176 9.17 -16.67 17.33
C LEU A 176 8.64 -17.77 16.40
N MET A 177 9.24 -17.98 15.23
CA MET A 177 8.71 -18.88 14.19
C MET A 177 9.45 -20.21 14.15
N SER A 178 8.70 -21.29 13.98
CA SER A 178 9.25 -22.63 13.72
C SER A 178 9.58 -22.82 12.24
N GLU A 179 10.47 -23.76 11.93
CA GLU A 179 10.85 -24.10 10.55
C GLU A 179 9.64 -24.46 9.69
N ARG A 180 8.69 -25.20 10.26
CA ARG A 180 7.43 -25.57 9.60
C ARG A 180 6.57 -24.34 9.31
N GLU A 181 6.50 -23.37 10.21
CA GLU A 181 5.77 -22.12 10.00
C GLU A 181 6.42 -21.26 8.89
N LEU A 182 7.75 -21.24 8.81
CA LEU A 182 8.48 -20.55 7.75
C LEU A 182 8.26 -21.20 6.38
N GLN A 183 8.25 -22.53 6.31
CA GLN A 183 7.93 -23.27 5.09
C GLN A 183 6.51 -22.99 4.61
N VAL A 184 5.53 -23.02 5.54
CA VAL A 184 4.13 -22.66 5.23
C VAL A 184 4.04 -21.20 4.73
N ALA A 185 4.80 -20.27 5.33
CA ALA A 185 4.85 -18.89 4.88
C ALA A 185 5.44 -18.75 3.47
N ALA A 186 6.55 -19.43 3.18
CA ALA A 186 7.22 -19.40 1.88
C ALA A 186 6.30 -19.95 0.79
N GLN A 187 5.74 -21.13 1.02
CA GLN A 187 4.83 -21.78 0.07
C GLN A 187 3.59 -20.94 -0.21
N ARG A 188 2.99 -20.34 0.83
CA ARG A 188 1.86 -19.41 0.67
C ARG A 188 2.19 -18.20 -0.20
N MET A 189 3.39 -17.62 -0.06
CA MET A 189 3.81 -16.48 -0.89
C MET A 189 4.14 -16.89 -2.32
N ASP A 190 4.69 -18.09 -2.51
CA ASP A 190 4.91 -18.66 -3.85
C ASP A 190 3.57 -18.99 -4.55
N ASP A 191 2.55 -19.41 -3.81
CA ASP A 191 1.20 -19.63 -4.36
C ASP A 191 0.47 -18.30 -4.70
N ASP A 192 0.70 -17.23 -3.93
CA ASP A 192 0.13 -15.90 -4.20
C ASP A 192 0.90 -15.12 -5.27
N ARG A 193 2.13 -15.56 -5.61
CA ARG A 193 2.81 -15.12 -6.84
C ARG A 193 2.00 -15.63 -8.02
N VAL A 194 1.08 -14.79 -8.48
CA VAL A 194 0.44 -14.97 -9.79
C VAL A 194 1.56 -15.20 -10.79
N SER A 195 1.66 -16.43 -11.31
CA SER A 195 2.49 -16.77 -12.45
C SER A 195 1.91 -16.03 -13.66
N VAL A 196 2.09 -14.72 -13.69
CA VAL A 196 2.05 -13.99 -14.95
C VAL A 196 3.22 -14.59 -15.71
N PRO A 197 2.98 -15.24 -16.86
CA PRO A 197 4.06 -15.76 -17.66
C PRO A 197 5.11 -14.65 -17.79
N GLU A 198 6.40 -14.98 -17.64
CA GLU A 198 7.51 -14.07 -17.95
C GLU A 198 7.47 -13.71 -19.45
N GLU A 199 6.43 -13.01 -19.88
CA GLU A 199 6.25 -12.64 -21.27
C GLU A 199 6.99 -11.34 -21.52
N LYS A 200 8.32 -11.34 -21.29
CA LYS A 200 9.27 -10.28 -21.67
C LYS A 200 8.67 -8.85 -21.61
N SER A 201 7.97 -8.52 -20.54
CA SER A 201 7.25 -7.25 -20.42
C SER A 201 8.24 -6.19 -19.97
N CYS A 202 8.82 -5.50 -20.94
CA CYS A 202 9.72 -4.39 -20.69
C CYS A 202 9.01 -3.29 -19.87
N VAL A 203 9.64 -2.74 -18.83
CA VAL A 203 9.12 -1.63 -18.01
C VAL A 203 8.62 -0.47 -18.87
N TRP A 204 9.33 -0.19 -19.97
CA TRP A 204 8.95 0.84 -20.95
C TRP A 204 7.60 0.56 -21.65
N ARG A 205 7.26 -0.71 -21.85
CA ARG A 205 5.96 -1.13 -22.38
C ARG A 205 4.85 -0.89 -21.36
N GLY A 206 5.07 -1.23 -20.09
CA GLY A 206 4.17 -0.93 -18.98
C GLY A 206 3.92 0.57 -18.82
N LEU A 207 4.98 1.38 -18.90
CA LEU A 207 4.91 2.84 -18.90
C LEU A 207 4.08 3.37 -20.08
N GLY A 208 4.35 2.88 -21.29
CA GLY A 208 3.60 3.27 -22.48
C GLY A 208 2.11 2.94 -22.38
N LEU A 209 1.75 1.82 -21.75
CA LEU A 209 0.36 1.43 -21.50
C LEU A 209 -0.30 2.28 -20.39
N ALA A 210 0.45 2.64 -19.35
CA ALA A 210 -0.05 3.47 -18.25
C ALA A 210 -0.36 4.90 -18.71
N VAL A 211 0.55 5.51 -19.49
CA VAL A 211 0.43 6.88 -20.00
C VAL A 211 -0.70 7.03 -21.02
N LYS A 212 -0.99 5.98 -21.80
CA LYS A 212 -2.07 5.98 -22.79
C LYS A 212 -3.45 5.72 -22.21
N ASP A 213 -3.54 5.25 -20.96
CA ASP A 213 -4.83 4.95 -20.32
C ASP A 213 -5.46 6.22 -19.74
N ALA A 214 -6.61 6.61 -20.28
CA ALA A 214 -7.38 7.76 -19.80
C ALA A 214 -7.81 7.61 -18.33
N ARG A 215 -7.98 6.37 -17.84
CA ARG A 215 -8.32 6.11 -16.43
C ARG A 215 -7.17 6.49 -15.50
N THR A 216 -5.91 6.25 -15.91
CA THR A 216 -4.73 6.68 -15.15
C THR A 216 -4.75 8.18 -14.92
N TRP A 217 -5.04 8.95 -15.97
CA TRP A 217 -5.11 10.42 -15.87
C TRP A 217 -6.28 10.90 -15.01
N ALA A 218 -7.42 10.20 -15.04
CA ALA A 218 -8.52 10.50 -14.12
C ALA A 218 -8.09 10.32 -12.64
N PHE A 219 -7.37 9.25 -12.32
CA PHE A 219 -6.82 9.05 -10.98
C PHE A 219 -5.71 10.05 -10.62
N VAL A 220 -4.83 10.40 -11.56
CA VAL A 220 -3.83 11.47 -11.37
C VAL A 220 -4.52 12.78 -11.02
N CYS A 221 -5.56 13.16 -11.77
CA CYS A 221 -6.35 14.35 -11.46
C CYS A 221 -7.01 14.26 -10.08
N MET A 222 -7.65 13.13 -9.75
CA MET A 222 -8.25 12.93 -8.43
C MET A 222 -7.23 13.06 -7.29
N THR A 223 -6.05 12.45 -7.42
CA THR A 223 -4.97 12.56 -6.43
C THR A 223 -4.42 13.99 -6.35
N ALA A 224 -4.28 14.70 -7.47
CA ALA A 224 -3.80 16.09 -7.48
C ALA A 224 -4.77 17.06 -6.77
N PHE A 225 -6.08 16.94 -7.03
CA PHE A 225 -7.10 17.71 -6.30
C PHE A 225 -7.12 17.35 -4.82
N TYR A 226 -6.99 16.07 -4.48
CA TYR A 226 -6.89 15.63 -3.10
C TYR A 226 -5.65 16.20 -2.38
N LEU A 227 -4.47 16.16 -3.02
CA LEU A 227 -3.23 16.69 -2.44
C LEU A 227 -3.36 18.18 -2.10
N SER A 228 -4.11 18.92 -2.92
CA SER A 228 -4.43 20.33 -2.66
C SER A 228 -5.25 20.50 -1.37
N CYS A 229 -6.22 19.61 -1.10
CA CYS A 229 -6.99 19.61 0.14
C CYS A 229 -6.17 19.16 1.36
N HIS A 230 -5.16 18.30 1.16
CA HIS A 230 -4.31 17.80 2.24
C HIS A 230 -3.45 18.90 2.89
N GLY A 231 -3.21 20.02 2.19
CA GLY A 231 -2.58 21.22 2.76
C GLY A 231 -3.29 21.76 4.01
N LEU A 232 -4.57 21.42 4.21
CA LEU A 232 -5.29 21.72 5.44
C LEU A 232 -4.57 21.21 6.69
N ASN A 233 -3.88 20.05 6.62
CA ASN A 233 -3.20 19.46 7.76
C ASN A 233 -2.16 20.42 8.37
N SER A 234 -1.41 21.11 7.51
CA SER A 234 -0.38 22.09 7.91
C SER A 234 -0.96 23.36 8.53
N PHE A 235 -2.14 23.78 8.09
CA PHE A 235 -2.79 25.02 8.58
C PHE A 235 -3.86 24.77 9.63
N PHE A 236 -4.18 23.52 9.93
CA PHE A 236 -5.29 23.19 10.82
C PHE A 236 -5.14 23.80 12.22
N PRO A 237 -3.97 23.75 12.89
CA PRO A 237 -3.78 24.45 14.17
C PRO A 237 -4.08 25.95 14.07
N THR A 238 -3.68 26.59 12.97
CA THR A 238 -3.97 28.01 12.70
C THR A 238 -5.47 28.27 12.47
N ILE A 239 -6.17 27.37 11.79
CA ILE A 239 -7.64 27.44 11.60
C ILE A 239 -8.35 27.36 12.95
N VAL A 240 -7.95 26.43 13.82
CA VAL A 240 -8.51 26.29 15.17
C VAL A 240 -8.16 27.52 16.01
N GLN A 241 -6.94 28.05 15.90
CA GLN A 241 -6.53 29.29 16.58
C GLN A 241 -7.39 30.49 16.16
N GLY A 242 -7.72 30.57 14.86
CA GLY A 242 -8.60 31.59 14.30
C GLY A 242 -10.02 31.57 14.87
N SER A 243 -10.46 30.44 15.42
CA SER A 243 -11.74 30.32 16.13
C SER A 243 -11.70 30.94 17.53
N ARG A 244 -10.51 31.30 18.06
CA ARG A 244 -10.30 32.01 19.33
C ARG A 244 -11.04 31.39 20.53
N LEU A 245 -11.00 30.06 20.64
CA LEU A 245 -11.68 29.30 21.69
C LEU A 245 -10.85 29.13 22.97
N GLY A 246 -9.60 29.58 23.00
CA GLY A 246 -8.73 29.46 24.17
C GLY A 246 -7.30 29.97 23.93
N SER A 247 -6.38 29.57 24.81
CA SER A 247 -4.95 29.86 24.67
C SER A 247 -4.32 29.06 23.53
N ASN A 248 -3.05 29.34 23.20
CA ASN A 248 -2.29 28.56 22.21
C ASN A 248 -2.22 27.07 22.59
N THR A 249 -2.09 26.77 23.88
CA THR A 249 -2.08 25.39 24.39
C THR A 249 -3.45 24.73 24.23
N THR A 250 -4.54 25.41 24.60
CA THR A 250 -5.90 24.88 24.40
C THR A 250 -6.21 24.66 22.93
N THR A 251 -5.73 25.53 22.04
CA THR A 251 -5.88 25.39 20.59
C THR A 251 -5.28 24.08 20.09
N LEU A 252 -4.07 23.75 20.53
CA LEU A 252 -3.40 22.49 20.17
C LEU A 252 -4.12 21.26 20.73
N MET A 253 -4.76 21.37 21.90
CA MET A 253 -5.60 20.27 22.42
C MET A 253 -6.87 20.07 21.58
N LEU A 254 -7.45 21.17 21.09
CA LEU A 254 -8.68 21.13 20.28
C LEU A 254 -8.46 20.56 18.87
N THR A 255 -7.23 20.42 18.39
CA THR A 255 -6.97 19.78 17.10
C THR A 255 -7.11 18.26 17.14
N ALA A 256 -6.90 17.63 18.31
CA ALA A 256 -6.88 16.18 18.43
C ALA A 256 -8.25 15.49 18.19
N PRO A 257 -9.38 15.96 18.76
CA PRO A 257 -10.65 15.26 18.62
C PRO A 257 -11.15 15.12 17.16
N PRO A 258 -11.06 16.15 16.29
CA PRO A 258 -11.40 16.00 14.87
C PRO A 258 -10.55 14.97 14.13
N TYR A 259 -9.24 14.88 14.41
CA TYR A 259 -8.37 13.87 13.81
C TYR A 259 -8.66 12.45 14.31
N LEU A 260 -8.98 12.29 15.60
CA LEU A 260 -9.40 10.99 16.14
C LEU A 260 -10.70 10.51 15.49
N LEU A 261 -11.68 11.41 15.32
CA LEU A 261 -12.89 11.09 14.58
C LEU A 261 -12.56 10.73 13.13
N ALA A 262 -11.66 11.47 12.47
CA ALA A 262 -11.24 11.18 11.11
C ALA A 262 -10.61 9.78 10.98
N ALA A 263 -9.82 9.35 11.97
CA ALA A 263 -9.24 8.00 12.01
C ALA A 263 -10.32 6.90 12.06
N VAL A 264 -11.30 7.07 12.95
CA VAL A 264 -12.42 6.12 13.09
C VAL A 264 -13.26 6.08 11.82
N VAL A 265 -13.64 7.24 11.29
CA VAL A 265 -14.45 7.34 10.07
C VAL A 265 -13.72 6.76 8.86
N ALA A 266 -12.43 7.04 8.70
CA ALA A 266 -11.64 6.49 7.60
C ALA A 266 -11.63 4.96 7.62
N LEU A 267 -11.44 4.33 8.79
CA LEU A 267 -11.52 2.87 8.95
C LEU A 267 -12.93 2.33 8.66
N CYS A 268 -13.97 2.97 9.20
CA CYS A 268 -15.35 2.54 8.97
C CYS A 268 -15.73 2.63 7.48
N VAL A 269 -15.35 3.70 6.81
CA VAL A 269 -15.61 3.91 5.38
C VAL A 269 -14.81 2.91 4.55
N ALA A 270 -13.53 2.67 4.87
CA ALA A 270 -12.72 1.66 4.18
C ALA A 270 -13.37 0.26 4.27
N VAL A 271 -13.77 -0.16 5.47
CA VAL A 271 -14.45 -1.44 5.70
C VAL A 271 -15.80 -1.51 4.97
N SER A 272 -16.59 -0.42 5.00
CA SER A 272 -17.88 -0.36 4.30
C SER A 272 -17.69 -0.44 2.78
N SER A 273 -16.71 0.27 2.25
CA SER A 273 -16.38 0.30 0.82
C SER A 273 -15.94 -1.07 0.33
N ASP A 274 -15.08 -1.77 1.07
CA ASP A 274 -14.63 -3.11 0.70
C ASP A 274 -15.76 -4.15 0.77
N ARG A 275 -16.70 -4.02 1.71
CA ARG A 275 -17.87 -4.92 1.80
C ARG A 275 -18.88 -4.73 0.67
N ARG A 276 -19.06 -3.49 0.20
CA ARG A 276 -20.05 -3.15 -0.83
C ARG A 276 -19.47 -3.14 -2.24
N ALA A 277 -18.15 -3.17 -2.38
CA ALA A 277 -17.43 -3.01 -3.65
C ALA A 277 -17.71 -1.69 -4.41
N ASP A 278 -18.44 -0.75 -3.80
CA ASP A 278 -18.85 0.53 -4.40
C ASP A 278 -17.91 1.68 -4.00
N ARG A 279 -16.64 1.60 -4.40
CA ARG A 279 -15.60 2.58 -4.01
C ARG A 279 -15.96 4.02 -4.41
N GLY A 280 -16.52 4.20 -5.61
CA GLY A 280 -16.89 5.52 -6.13
C GLY A 280 -17.93 6.24 -5.27
N LEU A 281 -18.98 5.54 -4.83
CA LEU A 281 -20.04 6.14 -4.02
C LEU A 281 -19.55 6.56 -2.62
N HIS A 282 -18.64 5.77 -2.03
CA HIS A 282 -18.04 6.11 -0.74
C HIS A 282 -17.15 7.35 -0.87
N ILE A 283 -16.37 7.47 -1.95
CA ILE A 283 -15.54 8.66 -2.23
C ILE A 283 -16.43 9.90 -2.40
N VAL A 284 -17.47 9.81 -3.25
CA VAL A 284 -18.40 10.95 -3.48
C VAL A 284 -19.07 11.36 -2.17
N GLY A 285 -19.56 10.40 -1.38
CA GLY A 285 -20.20 10.66 -0.10
C GLY A 285 -19.29 11.41 0.88
N THR A 286 -18.05 10.95 1.06
CA THR A 286 -17.12 11.60 2.00
C THR A 286 -16.64 12.96 1.51
N VAL A 287 -16.47 13.14 0.20
CA VAL A 287 -16.14 14.44 -0.40
C VAL A 287 -17.30 15.42 -0.26
N CYS A 288 -18.56 14.99 -0.47
CA CYS A 288 -19.72 15.85 -0.25
C CYS A 288 -19.84 16.32 1.20
N VAL A 289 -19.60 15.44 2.17
CA VAL A 289 -19.56 15.81 3.60
C VAL A 289 -18.42 16.83 3.86
N ALA A 290 -17.26 16.63 3.23
CA ALA A 290 -16.17 17.58 3.37
C ALA A 290 -16.49 18.97 2.78
N MET A 291 -17.06 19.00 1.57
CA MET A 291 -17.51 20.23 0.93
C MET A 291 -18.54 20.96 1.78
N LEU A 292 -19.53 20.26 2.34
CA LEU A 292 -20.51 20.85 3.26
C LEU A 292 -19.82 21.46 4.49
N GLY A 293 -18.85 20.75 5.09
CA GLY A 293 -18.04 21.27 6.19
C GLY A 293 -17.32 22.58 5.84
N PHE A 294 -16.68 22.64 4.68
CA PHE A 294 -16.00 23.85 4.21
C PHE A 294 -16.97 25.01 3.94
N VAL A 295 -18.12 24.74 3.30
CA VAL A 295 -19.15 25.75 3.02
C VAL A 295 -19.69 26.33 4.32
N ILE A 296 -20.02 25.49 5.31
CA ILE A 296 -20.51 25.95 6.62
C ILE A 296 -19.41 26.77 7.33
N SER A 297 -18.15 26.34 7.24
CA SER A 297 -17.02 27.05 7.86
C SER A 297 -16.80 28.44 7.25
N ALA A 298 -17.08 28.60 5.95
CA ALA A 298 -16.97 29.88 5.25
C ALA A 298 -18.18 30.79 5.49
N ALA A 299 -19.38 30.22 5.62
CA ALA A 299 -20.63 30.96 5.80
C ALA A 299 -20.86 31.41 7.26
N THR A 300 -20.26 30.73 8.24
CA THR A 300 -20.55 30.95 9.66
C THR A 300 -19.53 31.87 10.32
N THR A 301 -20.01 32.87 11.05
CA THR A 301 -19.17 33.77 11.86
C THR A 301 -19.07 33.34 13.33
N ASP A 302 -19.96 32.45 13.77
CA ASP A 302 -19.98 31.91 15.13
C ASP A 302 -18.76 31.00 15.41
N ARG A 303 -18.09 31.22 16.54
CA ARG A 303 -16.80 30.59 16.86
C ARG A 303 -16.92 29.09 17.15
N PRO A 304 -17.85 28.62 18.02
CA PRO A 304 -18.06 27.20 18.23
C PRO A 304 -18.55 26.48 16.97
N ALA A 305 -19.43 27.10 16.18
CA ALA A 305 -19.90 26.51 14.93
C ALA A 305 -18.75 26.31 13.92
N ARG A 306 -17.83 27.27 13.78
CA ARG A 306 -16.62 27.11 12.94
C ARG A 306 -15.75 25.95 13.40
N TYR A 307 -15.56 25.77 14.70
CA TYR A 307 -14.83 24.61 15.21
C TYR A 307 -15.55 23.28 14.91
N PHE A 308 -16.87 23.23 15.10
CA PHE A 308 -17.68 22.06 14.81
C PHE A 308 -17.55 21.58 13.36
N THR A 309 -17.41 22.51 12.40
CA THR A 309 -17.21 22.14 10.99
C THR A 309 -15.95 21.29 10.74
N SER A 310 -14.95 21.37 11.62
CA SER A 310 -13.74 20.53 11.57
C SER A 310 -14.07 19.04 11.70
N PHE A 311 -15.12 18.69 12.43
CA PHE A 311 -15.60 17.31 12.55
C PHE A 311 -16.33 16.81 11.28
N LEU A 312 -16.58 17.69 10.31
CA LEU A 312 -17.15 17.33 9.01
C LEU A 312 -16.05 17.22 7.94
N TYR A 313 -15.27 18.29 7.77
CA TYR A 313 -14.29 18.32 6.68
C TYR A 313 -13.06 17.44 6.91
N LEU A 314 -12.57 17.27 8.14
CA LEU A 314 -11.42 16.39 8.39
C LEU A 314 -11.76 14.93 8.11
N PRO A 315 -12.82 14.34 8.70
CA PRO A 315 -13.18 12.96 8.39
C PRO A 315 -13.49 12.73 6.92
N GLY A 316 -14.17 13.68 6.26
CA GLY A 316 -14.50 13.56 4.84
C GLY A 316 -13.26 13.53 3.93
N VAL A 317 -12.29 14.41 4.19
CA VAL A 317 -11.02 14.46 3.42
C VAL A 317 -10.22 13.16 3.65
N PHE A 318 -9.97 12.78 4.90
CA PHE A 318 -9.10 11.64 5.21
C PHE A 318 -9.69 10.27 4.90
N ALA A 319 -11.03 10.12 4.96
CA ALA A 319 -11.68 8.88 4.57
C ALA A 319 -11.59 8.63 3.05
N SER A 320 -11.55 9.70 2.24
CA SER A 320 -11.45 9.56 0.78
C SER A 320 -10.07 9.12 0.30
N THR A 321 -9.00 9.49 1.04
CA THR A 321 -7.60 9.25 0.64
C THR A 321 -7.28 7.79 0.42
N GLY A 322 -7.56 6.96 1.42
CA GLY A 322 -7.25 5.53 1.37
C GLY A 322 -8.01 4.83 0.23
N LEU A 323 -9.24 5.29 -0.05
CA LEU A 323 -10.06 4.74 -1.12
C LEU A 323 -9.54 5.09 -2.52
N ILE A 324 -9.07 6.33 -2.74
CA ILE A 324 -8.54 6.76 -4.03
C ILE A 324 -7.31 5.93 -4.39
N PHE A 325 -6.36 5.76 -3.46
CA PHE A 325 -5.16 4.93 -3.69
C PHE A 325 -5.50 3.45 -3.89
N SER A 326 -6.40 2.90 -3.06
CA SER A 326 -6.87 1.51 -3.20
C SER A 326 -7.55 1.28 -4.56
N TRP A 327 -8.39 2.23 -5.00
CA TRP A 327 -9.11 2.13 -6.26
C TRP A 327 -8.18 2.27 -7.46
N ALA A 328 -7.24 3.21 -7.44
CA ALA A 328 -6.22 3.37 -8.48
C ALA A 328 -5.40 2.08 -8.68
N ALA A 329 -4.96 1.45 -7.59
CA ALA A 329 -4.22 0.19 -7.62
C ALA A 329 -5.05 -0.96 -8.22
N SER A 330 -6.37 -0.98 -7.99
CA SER A 330 -7.28 -1.99 -8.54
C SER A 330 -7.59 -1.80 -10.03
N VAL A 331 -7.65 -0.54 -10.52
CA VAL A 331 -7.95 -0.26 -11.93
C VAL A 331 -6.71 -0.48 -12.82
N ALA A 332 -5.52 -0.27 -12.28
CA ALA A 332 -4.27 -0.49 -13.00
C ALA A 332 -3.82 -1.96 -13.04
N SER A 333 -4.63 -2.93 -12.60
CA SER A 333 -4.25 -4.33 -12.41
C SER A 333 -4.15 -5.18 -13.69
N GLU A 334 -4.19 -4.58 -14.89
CA GLU A 334 -4.15 -5.31 -16.16
C GLU A 334 -2.80 -6.01 -16.41
N THR A 335 -1.68 -5.37 -16.06
CA THR A 335 -0.37 -6.04 -15.98
C THR A 335 0.39 -5.55 -14.75
N PRO A 336 1.31 -6.36 -14.16
CA PRO A 336 2.11 -5.93 -13.01
C PRO A 336 2.91 -4.65 -13.26
N GLU A 337 3.46 -4.48 -14.46
CA GLU A 337 4.26 -3.31 -14.85
C GLU A 337 3.38 -2.08 -15.00
N LYS A 338 2.24 -2.20 -15.68
CA LYS A 338 1.27 -1.10 -15.78
C LYS A 338 0.76 -0.70 -14.40
N ARG A 339 0.49 -1.67 -13.51
CA ARG A 339 0.08 -1.40 -12.13
C ARG A 339 1.14 -0.63 -11.37
N ALA A 340 2.39 -1.09 -11.41
CA ALA A 340 3.50 -0.41 -10.74
C ALA A 340 3.68 1.01 -11.29
N THR A 341 3.76 1.16 -12.62
CA THR A 341 4.00 2.45 -13.25
C THR A 341 2.82 3.42 -13.07
N ALA A 342 1.58 2.97 -13.24
CA ALA A 342 0.40 3.82 -13.05
C ALA A 342 0.23 4.25 -11.59
N THR A 343 0.50 3.35 -10.62
CA THR A 343 0.46 3.70 -9.19
C THR A 343 1.58 4.69 -8.83
N SER A 344 2.78 4.54 -9.43
CA SER A 344 3.87 5.50 -9.28
C SER A 344 3.56 6.85 -9.94
N ILE A 345 2.90 6.88 -11.10
CA ILE A 345 2.49 8.14 -11.75
C ILE A 345 1.37 8.83 -10.97
N ALA A 346 0.40 8.07 -10.45
CA ALA A 346 -0.74 8.63 -9.72
C ALA A 346 -0.40 9.02 -8.27
N GLY A 347 0.62 8.40 -7.67
CA GLY A 347 1.08 8.68 -6.30
C GLY A 347 2.37 9.49 -6.19
N GLY A 348 3.03 9.77 -7.32
CA GLY A 348 4.29 10.51 -7.40
C GLY A 348 4.15 12.02 -7.35
#